data_AF-A0AAW6XRH9-F1
#
_entry.id   AF-A0AAW6XRH9-F1
#
_cell.length_a   1.000
_cell.length_b   1.000
_cell.length_c   1.000
_cell.angle_alpha   90.00
_cell.angle_beta   90.00
_cell.angle_gamma   90.00
#
_symmetry.space_group_name_H-M   'P 1'
#
loop_
_entity.id
_entity.type
_entity.pdbx_description
1 polymer ?
#
loop_
_entity_poly.entity_id
_entity_poly.type
_entity_poly.pdbx_seq_one_letter_code
_entity_poly.pdbx_strand_id
1 'polypeptide(L)'
;MAYDRAVGAHVDYLELDLQKTADNILVVSHDENMSRVFGIDRNIKDYPYRKLNIYINQNNESMHSLEDVFKRYQNSNVKFMIEPKGDDDTKLLLQLIKKYQLEKRVLLESFSKEALITCSKVSPQIPTTQLSGDYQSLSLSKYYANNFYSEKTANYLNEHQKGYLLWGVNTVDQMEQYVQPEAGVSGILTDFPIKLATVLHANDAFKRHYESVSYPSNNISGDILLKNGRRVYANQVKLKENKLYYHVKPNLWINYNDLKNSNDFAPQAKTGKIILRKKTAVYTDPSFKKNSGRKLAANSAWNYFAVKKIDGKTAYNLGGSQWIRQ
;
A
#
# COMPACT_ATOMS: atom_id res chain seq x y z
N MET A 1 -9.09 0.23 -6.03
CA MET A 1 -9.16 1.64 -6.51
C MET A 1 -7.84 2.39 -6.36
N ALA A 2 -7.19 2.33 -5.19
CA ALA A 2 -5.93 3.04 -4.94
C ALA A 2 -4.85 2.74 -6.00
N TYR A 3 -4.63 1.45 -6.31
CA TYR A 3 -3.70 1.03 -7.35
C TYR A 3 -4.09 1.47 -8.76
N ASP A 4 -5.38 1.51 -9.11
CA ASP A 4 -5.81 2.04 -10.42
C ASP A 4 -5.48 3.53 -10.57
N ARG A 5 -5.64 4.29 -9.47
CA ARG A 5 -5.29 5.71 -9.45
C ARG A 5 -3.78 5.90 -9.58
N ALA A 6 -2.98 5.05 -8.94
CA ALA A 6 -1.53 5.06 -9.06
C ALA A 6 -1.07 4.67 -10.49
N VAL A 7 -1.63 3.61 -11.08
CA VAL A 7 -1.38 3.22 -12.47
C VAL A 7 -1.81 4.34 -13.43
N GLY A 8 -2.97 4.95 -13.18
CA GLY A 8 -3.45 6.13 -13.90
C GLY A 8 -2.59 7.39 -13.70
N ALA A 9 -1.60 7.35 -12.80
CA ALA A 9 -0.58 8.38 -12.63
C ALA A 9 0.81 7.92 -13.11
N HIS A 10 0.89 6.82 -13.89
CA HIS A 10 2.11 6.17 -14.41
C HIS A 10 3.23 6.06 -13.37
N VAL A 11 2.88 5.60 -12.18
CA VAL A 11 3.90 5.12 -11.24
C VAL A 11 4.67 3.96 -11.86
N ASP A 12 5.96 3.86 -11.55
CA ASP A 12 6.79 2.74 -12.00
C ASP A 12 6.46 1.45 -11.24
N TYR A 13 6.20 1.59 -9.93
CA TYR A 13 5.93 0.50 -9.01
C TYR A 13 4.66 0.75 -8.19
N LEU A 14 3.92 -0.32 -7.93
CA LEU A 14 2.97 -0.41 -6.82
C LEU A 14 3.70 -1.08 -5.66
N GLU A 15 3.84 -0.40 -4.52
CA GLU A 15 4.35 -0.97 -3.28
C GLU A 15 3.22 -1.72 -2.55
N LEU A 16 3.53 -2.93 -2.06
CA LEU A 16 2.59 -3.88 -1.49
C LEU A 16 3.18 -4.60 -0.27
N ASP A 17 2.59 -4.35 0.90
CA ASP A 17 2.72 -5.26 2.03
C ASP A 17 1.83 -6.50 1.88
N LEU A 18 2.36 -7.64 2.29
CA LEU A 18 1.62 -8.90 2.29
C LEU A 18 1.35 -9.43 3.69
N GLN A 19 0.22 -10.12 3.82
CA GLN A 19 -0.11 -10.98 4.95
C GLN A 19 -0.60 -12.33 4.43
N LYS A 20 -0.44 -13.39 5.24
CA LYS A 20 -0.91 -14.73 4.88
C LYS A 20 -2.15 -15.11 5.68
N THR A 21 -3.15 -15.66 4.99
CA THR A 21 -4.38 -16.22 5.58
C THR A 21 -4.17 -17.66 6.07
N ALA A 22 -5.12 -18.19 6.85
CA ALA A 22 -5.03 -19.57 7.39
C ALA A 22 -5.00 -20.66 6.29
N ASP A 23 -5.53 -20.37 5.10
CA ASP A 23 -5.51 -21.26 3.93
C ASP A 23 -4.38 -20.92 2.93
N ASN A 24 -3.31 -20.28 3.42
CA ASN A 24 -2.08 -19.95 2.67
C ASN A 24 -2.28 -19.04 1.45
N ILE A 25 -3.35 -18.24 1.43
CA ILE A 25 -3.55 -17.19 0.42
C ILE A 25 -2.86 -15.92 0.89
N LEU A 26 -1.95 -15.39 0.07
CA LEU A 26 -1.33 -14.08 0.27
C LEU A 26 -2.35 -12.98 -0.07
N VAL A 27 -2.58 -12.11 0.89
CA VAL A 27 -3.48 -10.94 0.78
C VAL A 27 -2.68 -9.66 0.95
N VAL A 28 -3.15 -8.59 0.30
CA VAL A 28 -2.50 -7.28 0.37
C VAL A 28 -3.01 -6.54 1.61
N SER A 29 -2.11 -6.35 2.59
CA SER A 29 -2.40 -5.67 3.85
C SER A 29 -1.10 -5.31 4.58
N HIS A 30 -0.96 -4.07 5.01
CA HIS A 30 0.13 -3.68 5.92
C HIS A 30 -0.01 -4.34 7.29
N ASP A 31 -1.19 -4.21 7.90
CA ASP A 31 -1.44 -4.71 9.25
C ASP A 31 -1.77 -6.20 9.23
N GLU A 32 -1.33 -6.93 10.27
CA GLU A 32 -1.74 -8.31 10.53
C GLU A 32 -3.22 -8.44 10.92
N ASN A 33 -3.84 -7.37 11.41
CA ASN A 33 -5.21 -7.33 11.93
C ASN A 33 -6.11 -6.40 11.12
N MET A 34 -7.35 -6.82 10.89
CA MET A 34 -8.32 -6.09 10.06
C MET A 34 -8.92 -4.84 10.73
N SER A 35 -8.53 -4.52 11.96
CA SER A 35 -9.14 -3.47 12.79
C SER A 35 -9.02 -2.06 12.19
N ARG A 36 -7.89 -1.70 11.58
CA ARG A 36 -7.70 -0.34 11.08
C ARG A 36 -8.44 -0.08 9.76
N VAL A 37 -8.36 -1.03 8.82
CA VAL A 37 -8.89 -0.86 7.45
C VAL A 37 -10.36 -1.29 7.33
N PHE A 38 -10.72 -2.44 7.90
CA PHE A 38 -12.07 -2.99 7.83
C PHE A 38 -12.84 -2.79 9.13
N GLY A 39 -12.14 -2.38 10.19
CA GLY A 39 -12.75 -2.18 11.48
C GLY A 39 -13.02 -3.46 12.27
N ILE A 40 -12.61 -4.61 11.78
CA ILE A 40 -12.95 -5.91 12.37
C ILE A 40 -11.75 -6.39 13.16
N ASP A 41 -11.94 -6.71 14.44
CA ASP A 41 -10.88 -7.31 15.26
C ASP A 41 -10.72 -8.80 14.93
N ARG A 42 -9.94 -9.07 13.88
CA ARG A 42 -9.53 -10.41 13.44
C ARG A 42 -8.13 -10.32 12.88
N ASN A 43 -7.23 -11.20 13.31
CA ASN A 43 -5.94 -11.37 12.65
C ASN A 43 -6.14 -12.17 11.37
N ILE A 44 -5.47 -11.75 10.31
CA ILE A 44 -5.61 -12.33 8.97
C ILE A 44 -5.20 -13.81 8.97
N LYS A 45 -4.12 -14.14 9.68
CA LYS A 45 -3.58 -15.51 9.76
C LYS A 45 -4.52 -16.54 10.40
N ASP A 46 -5.53 -16.09 11.15
CA ASP A 46 -6.43 -16.98 11.89
C ASP A 46 -7.64 -17.44 11.06
N TYR A 47 -7.84 -16.91 9.86
CA TYR A 47 -9.04 -17.18 9.05
C TYR A 47 -8.70 -17.46 7.57
N PRO A 48 -9.49 -18.31 6.90
CA PRO A 48 -9.35 -18.52 5.46
C PRO A 48 -9.83 -17.28 4.68
N TYR A 49 -9.23 -17.01 3.52
CA TYR A 49 -9.52 -15.81 2.72
C TYR A 49 -11.01 -15.56 2.47
N ARG A 50 -11.78 -16.62 2.16
CA ARG A 50 -13.24 -16.52 1.90
C ARG A 50 -14.06 -16.01 3.10
N LYS A 51 -13.50 -16.03 4.30
CA LYS A 51 -14.13 -15.48 5.52
C LYS A 51 -13.71 -14.04 5.78
N LEU A 52 -12.65 -13.57 5.13
CA LEU A 52 -12.13 -12.22 5.26
C LEU A 52 -12.58 -11.31 4.12
N ASN A 53 -12.61 -11.80 2.88
CA ASN A 53 -12.96 -11.02 1.69
C ASN A 53 -14.44 -10.59 1.63
N ILE A 54 -15.28 -11.06 2.55
CA ILE A 54 -16.66 -10.61 2.71
C ILE A 54 -16.75 -9.25 3.41
N TYR A 55 -15.71 -8.85 4.13
CA TYR A 55 -15.69 -7.57 4.84
C TYR A 55 -15.37 -6.45 3.87
N ILE A 56 -16.13 -5.37 4.03
CA ILE A 56 -16.08 -4.20 3.17
C ILE A 56 -15.59 -3.02 4.01
N ASN A 57 -14.55 -2.34 3.52
CA ASN A 57 -14.00 -1.16 4.16
C ASN A 57 -14.88 0.08 3.89
N GLN A 58 -14.49 1.22 4.45
CA GLN A 58 -15.24 2.48 4.29
C GLN A 58 -15.26 3.04 2.85
N ASN A 59 -14.45 2.48 1.95
CA ASN A 59 -14.43 2.80 0.52
C ASN A 59 -15.20 1.75 -0.30
N ASN A 60 -16.01 0.94 0.38
CA ASN A 60 -16.79 -0.13 -0.21
C ASN A 60 -15.96 -1.22 -0.93
N GLU A 61 -14.67 -1.36 -0.59
CA GLU A 61 -13.77 -2.38 -1.14
C GLU A 61 -13.55 -3.53 -0.16
N SER A 62 -13.42 -4.74 -0.70
CA SER A 62 -13.02 -5.92 0.05
C SER A 62 -11.49 -6.06 0.13
N MET A 63 -11.03 -6.95 1.00
CA MET A 63 -9.64 -7.43 0.96
C MET A 63 -9.34 -8.07 -0.41
N HIS A 64 -8.14 -7.84 -0.92
CA HIS A 64 -7.66 -8.40 -2.18
C HIS A 64 -6.59 -9.45 -1.94
N SER A 65 -6.65 -10.56 -2.68
CA SER A 65 -5.52 -11.48 -2.78
C SER A 65 -4.45 -10.86 -3.69
N LEU A 66 -3.18 -11.22 -3.48
CA LEU A 66 -2.09 -10.81 -4.36
C LEU A 66 -2.33 -11.35 -5.79
N GLU A 67 -2.90 -12.54 -5.90
CA GLU A 67 -3.25 -13.12 -7.20
C GLU A 67 -4.26 -12.25 -7.97
N ASP A 68 -5.27 -11.70 -7.29
CA ASP A 68 -6.25 -10.80 -7.93
C ASP A 68 -5.59 -9.51 -8.41
N VAL A 69 -4.61 -8.99 -7.66
CA VAL A 69 -3.81 -7.82 -8.06
C VAL A 69 -2.97 -8.13 -9.30
N PHE A 70 -2.28 -9.27 -9.33
CA PHE A 70 -1.51 -9.70 -10.50
C PHE A 70 -2.39 -9.87 -11.73
N LYS A 71 -3.54 -10.54 -11.63
CA LYS A 71 -4.51 -10.67 -12.73
C LYS A 71 -4.96 -9.29 -13.25
N ARG A 72 -5.27 -8.36 -12.34
CA ARG A 72 -5.78 -7.02 -12.69
C ARG A 72 -4.81 -6.22 -13.53
N TYR A 73 -3.52 -6.27 -13.19
CA TYR A 73 -2.46 -5.46 -13.80
C TYR A 73 -1.55 -6.26 -14.75
N GLN A 74 -1.93 -7.49 -15.09
CA GLN A 74 -1.14 -8.39 -15.92
C GLN A 74 -0.78 -7.76 -17.27
N ASN A 75 -1.72 -7.05 -17.89
CA ASN A 75 -1.58 -6.40 -19.20
C ASN A 75 -1.02 -4.98 -19.13
N SER A 76 -0.70 -4.48 -17.94
CA SER A 76 -0.07 -3.16 -17.74
C SER A 76 1.45 -3.29 -17.70
N ASN A 77 2.15 -2.15 -17.84
CA ASN A 77 3.61 -2.08 -17.65
C ASN A 77 4.03 -1.82 -16.20
N VAL A 78 3.07 -1.66 -15.28
CA VAL A 78 3.40 -1.38 -13.88
C VAL A 78 4.15 -2.57 -13.28
N LYS A 79 5.12 -2.24 -12.42
CA LYS A 79 5.89 -3.21 -11.64
C LYS A 79 5.37 -3.25 -10.21
N PHE A 80 5.83 -4.22 -9.44
CA PHE A 80 5.45 -4.41 -8.04
C PHE A 80 6.69 -4.37 -7.16
N MET A 81 6.62 -3.60 -6.09
CA MET A 81 7.59 -3.63 -4.99
C MET A 81 6.89 -4.33 -3.83
N ILE A 82 7.45 -5.44 -3.36
CA ILE A 82 6.71 -6.36 -2.48
C ILE A 82 7.57 -6.73 -1.27
N GLU A 83 7.01 -6.52 -0.08
CA GLU A 83 7.62 -6.93 1.19
C GLU A 83 7.02 -8.26 1.69
N PRO A 84 7.75 -9.39 1.62
CA PRO A 84 7.36 -10.60 2.34
C PRO A 84 7.66 -10.45 3.84
N LYS A 85 6.68 -10.82 4.69
CA LYS A 85 6.82 -10.73 6.15
C LYS A 85 7.43 -11.99 6.82
N GLY A 86 7.81 -13.02 6.05
CA GLY A 86 8.46 -14.24 6.57
C GLY A 86 8.85 -15.28 5.50
N ASP A 87 9.53 -16.36 5.93
CA ASP A 87 10.12 -17.37 5.03
C ASP A 87 9.09 -18.18 4.23
N ASP A 88 8.03 -18.65 4.88
CA ASP A 88 6.97 -19.41 4.20
C ASP A 88 6.21 -18.52 3.21
N ASP A 89 6.03 -17.24 3.56
CA ASP A 89 5.37 -16.25 2.73
C ASP A 89 6.22 -15.95 1.49
N THR A 90 7.55 -15.93 1.64
CA THR A 90 8.51 -15.78 0.54
C THR A 90 8.39 -16.92 -0.47
N LYS A 91 8.28 -18.18 -0.03
CA LYS A 91 8.12 -19.32 -0.96
C LYS A 91 6.82 -19.22 -1.77
N LEU A 92 5.70 -18.91 -1.10
CA LEU A 92 4.41 -18.73 -1.76
C LEU A 92 4.43 -17.55 -2.74
N LEU A 93 5.09 -16.45 -2.36
CA LEU A 93 5.27 -15.28 -3.20
C LEU A 93 6.05 -15.62 -4.47
N LEU A 94 7.22 -16.26 -4.34
CA LEU A 94 8.04 -16.64 -5.49
C LEU A 94 7.30 -17.61 -6.43
N GLN A 95 6.50 -18.53 -5.90
CA GLN A 95 5.64 -19.40 -6.71
C GLN A 95 4.58 -18.62 -7.49
N LEU A 96 3.91 -17.65 -6.86
CA LEU A 96 2.95 -16.79 -7.54
C LEU A 96 3.62 -15.90 -8.60
N ILE A 97 4.77 -15.30 -8.29
CA ILE A 97 5.53 -14.49 -9.26
C ILE A 97 5.84 -15.32 -10.50
N LYS A 98 6.35 -16.54 -10.32
CA LYS A 98 6.65 -17.46 -11.42
C LYS A 98 5.40 -17.88 -12.20
N LYS A 99 4.29 -18.18 -11.50
CA LYS A 99 3.01 -18.54 -12.12
C LYS A 99 2.52 -17.45 -13.09
N TYR A 100 2.70 -16.19 -12.73
CA TYR A 100 2.28 -15.03 -13.53
C TYR A 100 3.40 -14.45 -14.43
N GLN A 101 4.58 -15.08 -14.46
CA GLN A 101 5.75 -14.65 -15.24
C GLN A 101 6.15 -13.19 -14.95
N LEU A 102 6.15 -12.82 -13.66
CA LEU A 102 6.38 -11.45 -13.18
C LEU A 102 7.81 -11.20 -12.70
N GLU A 103 8.75 -12.12 -12.89
CA GLU A 103 10.12 -12.03 -12.34
C GLU A 103 10.84 -10.74 -12.77
N LYS A 104 10.56 -10.25 -13.98
CA LYS A 104 11.12 -8.98 -14.51
C LYS A 104 10.33 -7.73 -14.10
N ARG A 105 9.20 -7.90 -13.42
CA ARG A 105 8.29 -6.84 -12.97
C ARG A 105 8.15 -6.79 -11.45
N VAL A 106 9.00 -7.50 -10.70
CA VAL A 106 8.98 -7.50 -9.24
C VAL A 106 10.33 -7.00 -8.70
N LEU A 107 10.25 -6.19 -7.67
CA LEU A 107 11.34 -5.80 -6.77
C LEU A 107 10.95 -6.29 -5.38
N LEU A 108 11.79 -7.11 -4.74
CA LEU A 108 11.54 -7.57 -3.38
C LEU A 108 12.18 -6.63 -2.38
N GLU A 109 11.53 -6.38 -1.25
CA GLU A 109 12.09 -5.54 -0.19
C GLU A 109 11.90 -6.16 1.18
N SER A 110 12.77 -5.82 2.14
CA SER A 110 12.62 -6.26 3.53
C SER A 110 13.52 -5.45 4.45
N PHE A 111 13.09 -5.32 5.71
CA PHE A 111 13.97 -4.91 6.81
C PHE A 111 14.96 -6.01 7.21
N SER A 112 14.64 -7.29 6.98
CA SER A 112 15.53 -8.41 7.29
C SER A 112 16.52 -8.64 6.16
N LYS A 113 17.80 -8.42 6.45
CA LYS A 113 18.90 -8.71 5.53
C LYS A 113 18.98 -10.21 5.19
N GLU A 114 18.73 -11.07 6.16
CA GLU A 114 18.74 -12.53 6.01
C GLU A 114 17.64 -13.01 5.06
N ALA A 115 16.45 -12.43 5.14
CA ALA A 115 15.35 -12.69 4.21
C ALA A 115 15.73 -12.32 2.78
N LEU A 116 16.38 -11.16 2.58
CA LEU A 116 16.84 -10.73 1.26
C LEU A 116 17.93 -11.63 0.69
N ILE A 117 18.90 -12.06 1.51
CA ILE A 117 19.93 -13.02 1.08
C ILE A 117 19.28 -14.33 0.63
N THR A 118 18.26 -14.81 1.36
CA THR A 118 17.51 -16.00 0.99
C THR A 118 16.78 -15.81 -0.33
N CYS A 119 16.08 -14.68 -0.52
CA CYS A 119 15.42 -14.34 -1.77
C CYS A 119 16.41 -14.31 -2.95
N SER A 120 17.55 -13.63 -2.80
CA SER A 120 18.57 -13.53 -3.85
C SER A 120 19.22 -14.88 -4.18
N LYS A 121 19.30 -15.83 -3.23
CA LYS A 121 19.77 -17.19 -3.51
C LYS A 121 18.74 -18.03 -4.26
N VAL A 122 17.46 -17.92 -3.88
CA VAL A 122 16.38 -18.73 -4.46
C VAL A 122 15.91 -18.19 -5.81
N SER A 123 15.95 -16.88 -6.02
CA SER A 123 15.50 -16.19 -7.25
C SER A 123 16.41 -15.00 -7.58
N PRO A 124 17.67 -15.25 -7.97
CA PRO A 124 18.68 -14.22 -8.22
C PRO A 124 18.31 -13.22 -9.34
N GLN A 125 17.37 -13.59 -10.21
CA GLN A 125 16.86 -12.73 -11.27
C GLN A 125 15.95 -11.61 -10.76
N ILE A 126 15.39 -11.73 -9.55
CA ILE A 126 14.52 -10.72 -8.95
C ILE A 126 15.40 -9.80 -8.09
N PRO A 127 15.50 -8.50 -8.40
CA PRO A 127 16.28 -7.57 -7.60
C PRO A 127 15.69 -7.40 -6.20
N THR A 128 16.54 -7.01 -5.25
CA THR A 128 16.17 -6.76 -3.85
C THR A 128 16.51 -5.35 -3.39
N THR A 129 15.71 -4.83 -2.46
CA THR A 129 15.88 -3.56 -1.75
C THR A 129 16.02 -3.81 -0.25
N GLN A 130 17.12 -3.37 0.35
CA GLN A 130 17.26 -3.35 1.81
C GLN A 130 16.52 -2.13 2.40
N LEU A 131 15.59 -2.37 3.31
CA LEU A 131 14.92 -1.31 4.07
C LEU A 131 15.71 -0.98 5.34
N SER A 132 16.17 0.27 5.44
CA SER A 132 16.94 0.78 6.58
C SER A 132 18.15 -0.07 6.97
N GLY A 133 18.76 0.24 8.13
CA GLY A 133 19.97 -0.40 8.61
C GLY A 133 21.22 0.15 7.93
N ASP A 134 22.31 -0.62 7.98
CA ASP A 134 23.62 -0.19 7.49
C ASP A 134 23.71 -0.22 5.95
N TYR A 135 23.72 0.96 5.35
CA TYR A 135 23.84 1.16 3.90
C TYR A 135 25.21 0.72 3.34
N GLN A 136 26.22 0.47 4.18
CA GLN A 136 27.52 -0.03 3.74
C GLN A 136 27.55 -1.57 3.64
N SER A 137 26.56 -2.25 4.24
CA SER A 137 26.52 -3.70 4.36
C SER A 137 25.43 -4.34 3.50
N LEU A 138 25.19 -3.79 2.30
CA LEU A 138 24.04 -4.15 1.45
C LEU A 138 24.11 -5.51 0.76
N SER A 139 25.16 -6.31 1.00
CA SER A 139 25.36 -7.64 0.40
C SER A 139 24.93 -7.68 -1.08
N LEU A 140 23.85 -8.41 -1.39
CA LEU A 140 23.29 -8.65 -2.73
C LEU A 140 22.21 -7.65 -3.16
N SER A 141 21.72 -6.79 -2.26
CA SER A 141 20.66 -5.85 -2.58
C SER A 141 21.13 -4.80 -3.57
N LYS A 142 20.33 -4.59 -4.61
CA LYS A 142 20.58 -3.60 -5.68
C LYS A 142 20.19 -2.19 -5.24
N TYR A 143 19.24 -2.11 -4.32
CA TYR A 143 18.73 -0.85 -3.77
C TYR A 143 18.84 -0.83 -2.25
N TYR A 144 18.97 0.37 -1.71
CA TYR A 144 18.77 0.68 -0.31
C TYR A 144 17.68 1.74 -0.21
N ALA A 145 16.79 1.57 0.76
CA ALA A 145 15.75 2.55 1.03
C ALA A 145 15.81 3.04 2.47
N ASN A 146 15.44 4.31 2.70
CA ASN A 146 15.33 4.86 4.04
C ASN A 146 14.23 5.94 4.13
N ASN A 147 13.81 6.28 5.35
CA ASN A 147 12.81 7.32 5.61
C ASN A 147 13.38 8.73 5.73
N PHE A 148 14.70 8.88 5.66
CA PHE A 148 15.38 10.17 5.66
C PHE A 148 16.52 10.18 4.66
N TYR A 149 16.78 11.37 4.12
CA TYR A 149 17.87 11.63 3.20
C TYR A 149 19.22 11.76 3.91
N SER A 150 20.28 11.24 3.29
CA SER A 150 21.66 11.41 3.70
C SER A 150 22.53 11.53 2.45
N GLU A 151 23.18 12.68 2.27
CA GLU A 151 24.12 12.91 1.16
C GLU A 151 25.28 11.91 1.18
N LYS A 152 25.80 11.61 2.38
CA LYS A 152 26.83 10.57 2.57
C LYS A 152 26.36 9.21 2.05
N THR A 153 25.09 8.87 2.30
CA THR A 153 24.51 7.62 1.82
C THR A 153 24.31 7.64 0.31
N ALA A 154 23.80 8.75 -0.25
CA ALA A 154 23.64 8.92 -1.68
C ALA A 154 24.97 8.75 -2.43
N ASN A 155 26.04 9.42 -1.97
CA ASN A 155 27.37 9.34 -2.56
C ASN A 155 27.92 7.92 -2.50
N TYR A 156 27.85 7.27 -1.33
CA TYR A 156 28.31 5.89 -1.16
C TYR A 156 27.57 4.92 -2.09
N LEU A 157 26.24 5.02 -2.18
CA LEU A 157 25.45 4.13 -3.02
C LEU A 157 25.76 4.33 -4.51
N ASN A 158 25.91 5.58 -4.94
CA ASN A 158 26.29 5.92 -6.30
C ASN A 158 27.67 5.35 -6.68
N GLU A 159 28.69 5.53 -5.83
CA GLU A 159 30.04 4.95 -6.01
C GLU A 159 30.02 3.42 -6.14
N HIS A 160 29.07 2.76 -5.46
CA HIS A 160 28.90 1.30 -5.48
C HIS A 160 27.85 0.81 -6.49
N GLN A 161 27.38 1.68 -7.39
CA GLN A 161 26.36 1.37 -8.42
C GLN A 161 25.06 0.79 -7.83
N LYS A 162 24.67 1.26 -6.64
CA LYS A 162 23.43 0.89 -5.96
C LYS A 162 22.44 2.06 -6.01
N GLY A 163 21.16 1.74 -6.10
CA GLY A 163 20.12 2.77 -6.10
C GLY A 163 19.72 3.19 -4.68
N TYR A 164 19.45 4.48 -4.50
CA TYR A 164 18.96 5.03 -3.24
C TYR A 164 17.48 5.40 -3.36
N LEU A 165 16.62 4.77 -2.57
CA LEU A 165 15.19 5.05 -2.54
C LEU A 165 14.81 5.77 -1.24
N LEU A 166 13.87 6.69 -1.31
CA LEU A 166 13.32 7.36 -0.13
C LEU A 166 11.84 7.04 0.01
N TRP A 167 11.43 6.56 1.18
CA TRP A 167 10.02 6.38 1.50
C TRP A 167 9.50 7.45 2.45
N GLY A 168 8.19 7.70 2.38
CA GLY A 168 7.53 8.74 3.18
C GLY A 168 7.72 10.17 2.64
N VAL A 169 8.15 10.31 1.40
CA VAL A 169 8.28 11.61 0.71
C VAL A 169 6.89 12.05 0.25
N ASN A 170 6.26 12.92 1.03
CA ASN A 170 4.81 13.16 0.94
C ASN A 170 4.42 14.63 0.74
N THR A 171 5.40 15.55 0.84
CA THR A 171 5.21 16.98 0.54
C THR A 171 5.84 17.35 -0.79
N VAL A 172 5.35 18.43 -1.42
CA VAL A 172 5.90 18.96 -2.68
C VAL A 172 7.36 19.39 -2.47
N ASP A 173 7.65 20.11 -1.38
CA ASP A 173 9.02 20.56 -1.05
C ASP A 173 10.01 19.39 -0.97
N GLN A 174 9.65 18.27 -0.34
CA GLN A 174 10.51 17.08 -0.30
C GLN A 174 10.67 16.45 -1.69
N MET A 175 9.58 16.39 -2.49
CA MET A 175 9.64 15.86 -3.85
C MET A 175 10.56 16.71 -4.73
N GLU A 176 10.42 18.03 -4.71
CA GLU A 176 11.26 18.97 -5.47
C GLU A 176 12.73 18.90 -5.05
N GLN A 177 12.99 18.70 -3.75
CA GLN A 177 14.35 18.52 -3.23
C GLN A 177 15.01 17.23 -3.74
N TYR A 178 14.28 16.12 -3.80
CA TYR A 178 14.85 14.80 -4.10
C TYR A 178 14.74 14.40 -5.58
N VAL A 179 13.90 15.06 -6.37
CA VAL A 179 13.82 14.91 -7.83
C VAL A 179 14.86 15.84 -8.48
N GLN A 180 16.12 15.71 -8.07
CA GLN A 180 17.25 16.45 -8.63
C GLN A 180 18.44 15.50 -8.85
N PRO A 181 19.20 15.62 -9.96
CA PRO A 181 20.34 14.74 -10.23
C PRO A 181 21.36 14.71 -9.09
N GLU A 182 21.65 15.88 -8.50
CA GLU A 182 22.60 16.06 -7.40
C GLU A 182 22.16 15.40 -6.10
N ALA A 183 20.86 15.14 -5.91
CA ALA A 183 20.38 14.45 -4.72
C ALA A 183 20.87 12.99 -4.68
N GLY A 184 21.17 12.38 -5.84
CA GLY A 184 21.58 10.97 -5.93
C GLY A 184 20.47 9.99 -5.52
N VAL A 185 19.21 10.43 -5.52
CA VAL A 185 18.04 9.61 -5.21
C VAL A 185 17.52 8.95 -6.49
N SER A 186 17.46 7.63 -6.50
CA SER A 186 17.02 6.81 -7.64
C SER A 186 15.50 6.60 -7.70
N GLY A 187 14.78 6.87 -6.61
CA GLY A 187 13.34 6.70 -6.56
C GLY A 187 12.70 7.16 -5.27
N ILE A 188 11.40 7.45 -5.36
CA ILE A 188 10.57 7.96 -4.27
C ILE A 188 9.37 7.05 -4.08
N LEU A 189 9.13 6.62 -2.84
CA LEU A 189 7.91 5.97 -2.39
C LEU A 189 7.04 7.02 -1.68
N THR A 190 5.83 7.23 -2.21
CA THR A 190 4.92 8.30 -1.78
C THR A 190 3.47 7.83 -1.73
N ASP A 191 2.74 8.34 -0.73
CA ASP A 191 1.28 8.19 -0.65
C ASP A 191 0.54 9.11 -1.65
N PHE A 192 1.27 10.03 -2.29
CA PHE A 192 0.71 11.07 -3.16
C PHE A 192 1.26 10.99 -4.60
N PRO A 193 1.04 9.89 -5.34
CA PRO A 193 1.63 9.67 -6.67
C PRO A 193 1.27 10.77 -7.68
N ILE A 194 0.09 11.37 -7.57
CA ILE A 194 -0.35 12.45 -8.47
C ILE A 194 0.41 13.76 -8.21
N LYS A 195 0.76 14.05 -6.94
CA LYS A 195 1.60 15.20 -6.61
C LYS A 195 2.99 15.00 -7.22
N LEU A 196 3.58 13.82 -7.04
CA LEU A 196 4.88 13.49 -7.61
C LEU A 196 4.87 13.56 -9.14
N ALA A 197 3.82 13.05 -9.80
CA ALA A 197 3.67 13.16 -11.25
C ALA A 197 3.62 14.62 -11.73
N THR A 198 3.00 15.51 -10.96
CA THR A 198 2.96 16.95 -11.26
C THR A 198 4.35 17.60 -11.11
N VAL A 199 5.09 17.26 -10.05
CA VAL A 199 6.47 17.72 -9.85
C VAL A 199 7.39 17.23 -10.98
N LEU A 200 7.32 15.95 -11.33
CA LEU A 200 8.09 15.36 -12.42
C LEU A 200 7.78 15.98 -13.78
N HIS A 201 6.59 16.55 -13.97
CA HIS A 201 6.24 17.22 -15.22
C HIS A 201 6.88 18.58 -15.39
N ALA A 202 6.96 19.31 -14.30
CA ALA A 202 7.61 20.61 -14.23
C ALA A 202 9.14 20.49 -14.17
N ASN A 203 9.67 19.33 -13.80
CA ASN A 203 11.10 19.07 -13.69
C ASN A 203 11.76 18.90 -15.07
N ASP A 204 12.96 19.45 -15.25
CA ASP A 204 13.70 19.36 -16.50
C ASP A 204 14.57 18.10 -16.61
N ALA A 205 15.13 17.62 -15.49
CA ALA A 205 16.08 16.50 -15.48
C ALA A 205 15.41 15.13 -15.54
N PHE A 206 14.30 14.96 -14.82
CA PHE A 206 13.53 13.72 -14.72
C PHE A 206 12.15 13.86 -15.37
N LYS A 207 12.05 14.75 -16.37
CA LYS A 207 10.78 15.16 -16.97
C LYS A 207 9.93 13.97 -17.36
N ARG A 208 8.71 13.91 -16.82
CA ARG A 208 7.66 13.01 -17.29
C ARG A 208 6.50 13.85 -17.80
N HIS A 209 6.15 13.70 -19.08
CA HIS A 209 5.01 14.39 -19.63
C HIS A 209 3.73 13.96 -18.89
N TYR A 210 3.10 14.90 -18.17
CA TYR A 210 1.86 14.77 -17.42
C TYR A 210 0.98 15.93 -17.85
N GLU A 211 -0.08 15.65 -18.60
CA GLU A 211 -1.09 16.65 -18.87
C GLU A 211 -2.27 16.39 -17.93
N SER A 212 -2.66 17.40 -17.15
CA SER A 212 -3.82 17.29 -16.27
C SER A 212 -5.12 16.94 -17.03
N VAL A 213 -5.16 17.15 -18.35
CA VAL A 213 -6.35 16.98 -19.21
C VAL A 213 -6.32 15.68 -20.02
N SER A 214 -5.17 15.04 -20.20
CA SER A 214 -5.04 13.83 -21.00
C SER A 214 -3.96 12.89 -20.45
N TYR A 215 -4.38 11.71 -20.01
CA TYR A 215 -3.45 10.63 -19.69
C TYR A 215 -3.65 9.49 -20.68
N PRO A 216 -2.58 8.84 -21.15
CA PRO A 216 -2.72 7.63 -21.93
C PRO A 216 -3.45 6.57 -21.11
N SER A 217 -4.34 5.84 -21.77
CA SER A 217 -5.04 4.73 -21.17
C SER A 217 -4.04 3.63 -20.79
N ASN A 218 -4.01 3.24 -19.52
CA ASN A 218 -3.27 2.05 -19.10
C ASN A 218 -4.17 0.84 -19.16
N ASN A 219 -3.65 -0.26 -19.69
CA ASN A 219 -4.38 -1.51 -19.75
C ASN A 219 -4.53 -2.07 -18.34
N ILE A 220 -5.78 -2.28 -17.93
CA ILE A 220 -6.15 -3.05 -16.74
C ILE A 220 -7.14 -4.10 -17.19
N SER A 221 -7.52 -5.03 -16.33
CA SER A 221 -8.54 -6.01 -16.68
C SER A 221 -9.33 -6.40 -15.45
N GLY A 222 -10.65 -6.25 -15.52
CA GLY A 222 -11.52 -6.77 -14.47
C GLY A 222 -12.90 -6.14 -14.42
N ASP A 223 -13.78 -6.83 -13.73
CA ASP A 223 -15.12 -6.35 -13.46
C ASP A 223 -15.10 -5.14 -12.52
N ILE A 224 -15.95 -4.16 -12.81
CA ILE A 224 -16.29 -3.04 -11.94
C ILE A 224 -17.80 -3.00 -11.73
N LEU A 225 -18.22 -2.51 -10.57
CA LEU A 225 -19.62 -2.47 -10.16
C LEU A 225 -20.13 -1.03 -10.19
N LEU A 226 -21.17 -0.78 -10.98
CA LEU A 226 -21.82 0.54 -11.09
C LEU A 226 -22.79 0.78 -9.94
N LYS A 227 -23.13 2.05 -9.66
CA LYS A 227 -24.09 2.43 -8.60
C LYS A 227 -25.46 1.74 -8.70
N ASN A 228 -25.91 1.47 -9.92
CA ASN A 228 -27.15 0.75 -10.19
C ASN A 228 -27.05 -0.79 -10.00
N GLY A 229 -25.91 -1.29 -9.52
CA GLY A 229 -25.66 -2.72 -9.30
C GLY A 229 -25.24 -3.50 -10.54
N ARG A 230 -25.20 -2.87 -11.73
CA ARG A 230 -24.72 -3.51 -12.96
C ARG A 230 -23.21 -3.73 -12.90
N ARG A 231 -22.78 -4.93 -13.28
CA ARG A 231 -21.37 -5.26 -13.48
C ARG A 231 -20.97 -5.00 -14.93
N VAL A 232 -19.83 -4.34 -15.13
CA VAL A 232 -19.27 -4.07 -16.46
C VAL A 232 -17.77 -4.38 -16.44
N TYR A 233 -17.23 -4.80 -17.58
CA TYR A 233 -15.82 -5.17 -17.70
C TYR A 233 -15.00 -3.95 -18.13
N ALA A 234 -14.04 -3.55 -17.28
CA ALA A 234 -13.07 -2.51 -17.59
C ALA A 234 -11.79 -3.13 -18.15
N ASN A 235 -11.31 -2.58 -19.27
CA ASN A 235 -10.05 -3.01 -19.90
C ASN A 235 -9.00 -1.89 -19.94
N GLN A 236 -9.36 -0.66 -19.58
CA GLN A 236 -8.40 0.44 -19.47
C GLN A 236 -8.79 1.42 -18.36
N VAL A 237 -7.79 2.15 -17.87
CA VAL A 237 -7.96 3.25 -16.93
C VAL A 237 -7.22 4.48 -17.42
N LYS A 238 -7.80 5.66 -17.21
CA LYS A 238 -7.11 6.95 -17.41
C LYS A 238 -7.41 7.90 -16.27
N LEU A 239 -6.48 8.78 -15.96
CA LEU A 239 -6.72 9.93 -15.09
C LEU A 239 -6.96 11.16 -15.96
N LYS A 240 -7.98 11.97 -15.64
CA LYS A 240 -8.21 13.27 -16.26
C LYS A 240 -8.76 14.22 -15.21
N GLU A 241 -8.14 15.38 -15.06
CA GLU A 241 -8.46 16.41 -14.07
C GLU A 241 -8.52 15.83 -12.65
N ASN A 242 -7.52 15.00 -12.30
CA ASN A 242 -7.45 14.26 -11.04
C ASN A 242 -8.64 13.30 -10.78
N LYS A 243 -9.48 13.03 -11.79
CA LYS A 243 -10.58 12.06 -11.74
C LYS A 243 -10.21 10.82 -12.52
N LEU A 244 -10.53 9.66 -11.96
CA LEU A 244 -10.25 8.36 -12.58
C LEU A 244 -11.41 7.98 -13.49
N TYR A 245 -11.10 7.46 -14.69
CA TYR A 245 -12.08 6.99 -15.65
C TYR A 245 -11.73 5.58 -16.11
N TYR A 246 -12.76 4.77 -16.35
CA TYR A 246 -12.65 3.39 -16.78
C TYR A 246 -13.25 3.23 -18.17
N HIS A 247 -12.51 2.65 -19.09
CA HIS A 247 -13.04 2.27 -20.40
C HIS A 247 -13.78 0.94 -20.30
N VAL A 248 -15.01 0.89 -20.82
CA VAL A 248 -15.85 -0.30 -20.91
C VAL A 248 -16.42 -0.45 -22.33
N LYS A 249 -16.69 -1.68 -22.75
CA LYS A 249 -17.23 -1.95 -24.10
C LYS A 249 -18.66 -1.39 -24.28
N PRO A 250 -19.05 -0.94 -25.50
CA PRO A 250 -18.26 -0.96 -26.73
C PRO A 250 -17.20 0.15 -26.84
N ASN A 251 -17.42 1.34 -26.24
CA ASN A 251 -16.44 2.42 -26.16
C ASN A 251 -16.93 3.53 -25.22
N LEU A 252 -17.24 3.17 -23.96
CA LEU A 252 -17.77 4.09 -22.96
C LEU A 252 -16.70 4.36 -21.90
N TRP A 253 -16.52 5.63 -21.54
CA TRP A 253 -15.70 6.03 -20.40
C TRP A 253 -16.59 6.37 -19.22
N ILE A 254 -16.48 5.56 -18.17
CA ILE A 254 -17.26 5.71 -16.94
C ILE A 254 -16.40 6.47 -15.94
N ASN A 255 -16.96 7.51 -15.31
CA ASN A 255 -16.27 8.24 -14.26
C ASN A 255 -16.22 7.39 -12.99
N TYR A 256 -15.15 7.48 -12.24
CA TYR A 256 -15.02 6.88 -10.91
C TYR A 256 -16.25 7.11 -10.03
N ASN A 257 -16.83 8.30 -10.08
CA ASN A 257 -18.02 8.67 -9.30
C ASN A 257 -19.29 7.95 -9.73
N ASP A 258 -19.28 7.18 -10.82
CA ASP A 258 -20.40 6.34 -11.24
C ASP A 258 -20.28 4.91 -10.70
N LEU A 259 -19.14 4.56 -10.09
CA LEU A 259 -18.93 3.26 -9.47
C LEU A 259 -19.64 3.19 -8.12
N LYS A 260 -20.13 1.99 -7.76
CA LYS A 260 -20.78 1.73 -6.46
C LYS A 260 -19.86 2.06 -5.29
N ASN A 261 -18.55 1.96 -5.49
CA ASN A 261 -17.52 2.09 -4.45
C ASN A 261 -16.83 3.45 -4.47
N SER A 262 -17.35 4.43 -5.20
CA SER A 262 -16.71 5.73 -5.35
C SER A 262 -16.63 6.48 -4.02
N ASN A 263 -15.42 6.68 -3.49
CA ASN A 263 -15.10 7.60 -2.41
C ASN A 263 -13.87 8.44 -2.80
N ASP A 264 -14.03 9.77 -2.91
CA ASP A 264 -12.94 10.65 -3.34
C ASP A 264 -11.78 10.73 -2.34
N PHE A 265 -12.02 10.32 -1.09
CA PHE A 265 -11.03 10.31 -0.04
C PHE A 265 -10.45 8.89 0.14
N ALA A 266 -9.12 8.80 0.12
CA ALA A 266 -8.45 7.64 0.72
C ALA A 266 -8.91 7.53 2.18
N PRO A 267 -8.98 6.32 2.76
CA PRO A 267 -9.32 6.17 4.16
C PRO A 267 -8.33 6.98 5.00
N GLN A 268 -8.72 8.16 5.46
CA GLN A 268 -8.05 8.71 6.62
C GLN A 268 -8.53 7.83 7.75
N ALA A 269 -7.65 6.92 8.18
CA ALA A 269 -7.77 6.35 9.51
C ALA A 269 -8.06 7.53 10.42
N LYS A 270 -9.23 7.52 11.07
CA LYS A 270 -9.52 8.55 12.08
C LYS A 270 -8.47 8.30 13.14
N THR A 271 -7.42 9.10 13.10
CA THR A 271 -6.31 9.08 14.01
C THR A 271 -6.26 10.41 14.72
N GLY A 272 -5.64 10.40 15.88
CA GLY A 272 -5.51 11.60 16.68
C GLY A 272 -5.23 11.25 18.11
N LYS A 273 -5.36 12.24 18.98
CA LYS A 273 -5.15 12.07 20.41
C LYS A 273 -6.50 12.03 21.13
N ILE A 274 -6.66 11.08 22.03
CA ILE A 274 -7.80 10.99 22.94
C ILE A 274 -7.32 11.14 24.39
N ILE A 275 -8.02 11.97 25.16
CA ILE A 275 -7.76 12.16 26.59
C ILE A 275 -8.80 11.39 27.39
N LEU A 276 -8.34 10.46 28.22
CA LEU A 276 -9.19 9.59 29.02
C LEU A 276 -9.58 10.27 30.32
N ARG A 277 -10.77 10.89 30.40
CA ARG A 277 -11.21 11.61 31.62
C ARG A 277 -11.34 10.74 32.87
N LYS A 278 -11.44 9.42 32.70
CA LYS A 278 -11.56 8.44 33.79
C LYS A 278 -10.74 7.20 33.49
N LYS A 279 -10.49 6.39 34.53
CA LYS A 279 -9.85 5.09 34.38
C LYS A 279 -10.69 4.25 33.41
N THR A 280 -10.09 3.84 32.30
CA THR A 280 -10.82 3.29 31.14
C THR A 280 -10.38 1.85 30.90
N ALA A 281 -11.33 0.93 30.78
CA ALA A 281 -11.06 -0.46 30.45
C ALA A 281 -10.64 -0.59 28.99
N VAL A 282 -9.67 -1.47 28.74
CA VAL A 282 -9.25 -1.86 27.40
C VAL A 282 -9.97 -3.15 27.03
N TYR A 283 -10.47 -3.21 25.80
CA TYR A 283 -11.16 -4.33 25.21
C TYR A 283 -10.34 -4.83 24.03
N THR A 284 -10.41 -6.11 23.73
CA THR A 284 -9.74 -6.64 22.55
C THR A 284 -10.48 -6.33 21.27
N ASP A 285 -11.79 -6.06 21.37
CA ASP A 285 -12.67 -5.82 20.24
C ASP A 285 -13.49 -4.52 20.39
N PRO A 286 -13.96 -3.92 19.27
CA PRO A 286 -14.69 -2.65 19.31
C PRO A 286 -16.12 -2.77 19.87
N SER A 287 -16.68 -3.98 20.03
CA SER A 287 -18.03 -4.19 20.61
C SER A 287 -18.02 -4.21 22.13
N PHE A 288 -16.85 -4.10 22.76
CA PHE A 288 -16.65 -4.08 24.21
C PHE A 288 -17.11 -5.35 24.92
N LYS A 289 -17.16 -6.48 24.21
CA LYS A 289 -17.59 -7.78 24.77
C LYS A 289 -16.41 -8.55 25.37
N LYS A 290 -15.20 -8.37 24.84
CA LYS A 290 -13.99 -9.04 25.32
C LYS A 290 -13.08 -8.05 26.06
N ASN A 291 -13.15 -8.04 27.39
CA ASN A 291 -12.27 -7.21 28.21
C ASN A 291 -10.86 -7.81 28.24
N SER A 292 -9.81 -6.99 28.05
CA SER A 292 -8.43 -7.47 28.10
C SER A 292 -7.87 -7.60 29.52
N GLY A 293 -8.63 -7.18 30.54
CA GLY A 293 -8.18 -7.09 31.94
C GLY A 293 -7.34 -5.85 32.23
N ARG A 294 -6.83 -5.17 31.20
CA ARG A 294 -6.06 -3.93 31.32
C ARG A 294 -6.96 -2.72 31.52
N LYS A 295 -6.49 -1.77 32.33
CA LYS A 295 -7.11 -0.44 32.48
C LYS A 295 -6.06 0.64 32.25
N LEU A 296 -6.45 1.70 31.57
CA LEU A 296 -5.64 2.90 31.36
C LEU A 296 -5.99 3.95 32.41
N ALA A 297 -5.00 4.73 32.83
CA ALA A 297 -5.14 5.74 33.87
C ALA A 297 -6.07 6.89 33.43
N ALA A 298 -6.76 7.50 34.39
CA ALA A 298 -7.46 8.75 34.16
C ALA A 298 -6.47 9.87 33.81
N ASN A 299 -6.92 10.85 33.04
CA ASN A 299 -6.17 11.99 32.51
C ASN A 299 -4.95 11.61 31.65
N SER A 300 -4.87 10.36 31.17
CA SER A 300 -3.84 9.94 30.22
C SER A 300 -4.25 10.26 28.78
N ALA A 301 -3.27 10.57 27.93
CA ALA A 301 -3.47 10.90 26.53
C ALA A 301 -2.90 9.79 25.63
N TRP A 302 -3.70 9.33 24.66
CA TRP A 302 -3.36 8.21 23.81
C TRP A 302 -3.56 8.56 22.35
N ASN A 303 -2.68 8.04 21.48
CA ASN A 303 -2.97 8.03 20.06
C ASN A 303 -4.02 6.97 19.78
N TYR A 304 -5.02 7.32 18.97
CA TYR A 304 -5.94 6.36 18.40
C TYR A 304 -5.72 6.26 16.89
N PHE A 305 -6.05 5.10 16.33
CA PHE A 305 -5.76 4.72 14.94
C PHE A 305 -7.01 4.29 14.17
N ALA A 306 -8.13 4.09 14.87
CA ALA A 306 -9.43 3.87 14.26
C ALA A 306 -10.55 4.32 15.20
N VAL A 307 -11.70 4.67 14.64
CA VAL A 307 -12.92 5.00 15.39
C VAL A 307 -14.08 4.20 14.84
N LYS A 308 -14.81 3.52 15.72
CA LYS A 308 -16.04 2.80 15.38
C LYS A 308 -17.22 3.30 16.18
N LYS A 309 -18.39 3.28 15.56
CA LYS A 309 -19.67 3.40 16.27
C LYS A 309 -20.33 2.03 16.32
N ILE A 310 -20.54 1.51 17.53
CA ILE A 310 -21.22 0.22 17.77
C ILE A 310 -22.27 0.45 18.87
N ASP A 311 -23.52 0.11 18.59
CA ASP A 311 -24.66 0.23 19.53
C ASP A 311 -24.74 1.63 20.19
N GLY A 312 -24.57 2.68 19.39
CA GLY A 312 -24.60 4.08 19.84
C GLY A 312 -23.36 4.54 20.62
N LYS A 313 -22.37 3.68 20.84
CA LYS A 313 -21.13 3.99 21.55
C LYS A 313 -19.97 4.19 20.59
N THR A 314 -19.02 5.06 20.97
CA THR A 314 -17.80 5.30 20.19
C THR A 314 -16.65 4.48 20.76
N ALA A 315 -16.06 3.63 19.93
CA ALA A 315 -14.87 2.83 20.23
C ALA A 315 -13.65 3.45 19.53
N TYR A 316 -12.57 3.66 20.29
CA TYR A 316 -11.29 4.14 19.75
C TYR A 316 -10.27 3.01 19.83
N ASN A 317 -9.62 2.69 18.71
CA ASN A 317 -8.54 1.71 18.66
C ASN A 317 -7.21 2.40 18.98
N LEU A 318 -6.44 1.85 19.92
CA LEU A 318 -5.15 2.38 20.37
C LEU A 318 -3.95 1.59 19.78
N GLY A 319 -4.20 0.78 18.74
CA GLY A 319 -3.21 -0.07 18.08
C GLY A 319 -3.41 -1.56 18.42
N GLY A 320 -3.34 -2.41 17.39
CA GLY A 320 -3.60 -3.85 17.52
C GLY A 320 -5.01 -4.14 18.04
N SER A 321 -5.15 -5.15 18.92
CA SER A 321 -6.40 -5.53 19.58
C SER A 321 -6.60 -4.72 20.87
N GLN A 322 -6.49 -3.39 20.82
CA GLN A 322 -6.70 -2.52 21.98
C GLN A 322 -7.75 -1.47 21.66
N TRP A 323 -8.94 -1.64 22.22
CA TRP A 323 -10.09 -0.76 22.04
C TRP A 323 -10.51 -0.17 23.37
N ILE A 324 -10.86 1.11 23.37
CA ILE A 324 -11.42 1.78 24.53
C ILE A 324 -12.76 2.40 24.18
N ARG A 325 -13.62 2.51 25.20
CA ARG A 325 -14.91 3.17 25.09
C ARG A 325 -14.80 4.59 25.64
N GLN A 326 -15.33 5.56 24.91
CA GLN A 326 -15.58 6.89 25.44
C GLN A 326 -17.07 7.13 25.67
#